data_AF-A0A4Y4DW66-F1
#
_entry.id   AF-A0A4Y4DW66-F1
#
_cell.length_a   1.000
_cell.length_b   1.000
_cell.length_c   1.000
_cell.angle_alpha   90.00
_cell.angle_beta   90.00
_cell.angle_gamma   90.00
#
_symmetry.space_group_name_H-M   'P 1'
#
loop_
_entity.id
_entity.type
_entity.pdbx_description
1 polymer ?
#
loop_
_entity_poly.entity_id
_entity_poly.type
_entity_poly.pdbx_seq_one_letter_code
_entity_poly.pdbx_strand_id
1 'polypeptide(L)'
;MKKQQFAVPVASPEKPSKKAWALKMSTIAAWGAGQCQDNQSCHSAICTITGEPKQLVVNLSCTARSEGSLAELVNLASDQVIPEMERRLGVQFEVRNLQFAVAGHEDLLSEPEHVEEAAISTAWLDHPLQIPHVAKLEMA
;
A
#
# COMPACT_ATOMS: atom_id res chain seq x y z
N MET A 1 20.86 64.57 2.95
CA MET A 1 21.19 63.14 3.18
C MET A 1 20.10 62.29 2.53
N LYS A 2 20.37 61.67 1.38
CA LYS A 2 19.40 60.80 0.67
C LYS A 2 19.49 59.38 1.23
N LYS A 3 18.41 58.89 1.83
CA LYS A 3 18.27 57.50 2.27
C LYS A 3 18.04 56.62 1.05
N GLN A 4 19.06 55.88 0.61
CA GLN A 4 18.88 54.80 -0.37
C GLN A 4 18.31 53.59 0.37
N GLN A 5 17.06 53.25 0.10
CA GLN A 5 16.48 51.98 0.51
C GLN A 5 17.02 50.88 -0.40
N PHE A 6 17.78 49.95 0.18
CA PHE A 6 18.17 48.71 -0.49
C PHE A 6 16.96 47.77 -0.49
N ALA A 7 16.25 47.71 -1.62
CA ALA A 7 15.29 46.65 -1.87
C ALA A 7 16.08 45.37 -2.14
N VAL A 8 16.10 44.44 -1.18
CA VAL A 8 16.62 43.09 -1.39
C VAL A 8 15.62 42.39 -2.32
N PRO A 9 16.02 41.89 -3.51
CA PRO A 9 15.12 41.11 -4.32
C PRO A 9 14.79 39.83 -3.54
N VAL A 10 13.55 39.69 -3.10
CA VAL A 10 13.06 38.44 -2.55
C VAL A 10 13.07 37.45 -3.72
N ALA A 11 13.99 36.49 -3.70
CA ALA A 11 14.01 35.42 -4.67
C ALA A 11 12.64 34.73 -4.62
N SER A 12 11.89 34.81 -5.71
CA SER A 12 10.62 34.10 -5.82
C SER A 12 10.90 32.61 -5.65
N PRO A 13 10.12 31.86 -4.84
CA PRO A 13 10.35 30.43 -4.69
C PRO A 13 10.13 29.77 -6.05
N GLU A 14 11.23 29.38 -6.70
CA GLU A 14 11.17 28.65 -7.96
C GLU A 14 10.40 27.36 -7.72
N LYS A 15 9.30 27.16 -8.48
CA LYS A 15 8.54 25.92 -8.42
C LYS A 15 9.49 24.77 -8.74
N PRO A 16 9.57 23.73 -7.90
CA PRO A 16 10.48 22.62 -8.15
C PRO A 16 10.17 22.02 -9.52
N SER A 17 11.21 21.77 -10.31
CA SER A 17 11.07 21.08 -11.60
C SER A 17 10.32 19.76 -11.39
N LYS A 18 9.41 19.42 -12.30
CA LYS A 18 8.63 18.15 -12.24
C LYS A 18 9.54 16.94 -12.04
N LYS A 19 10.71 16.94 -12.67
CA LYS A 19 11.71 15.86 -12.54
C LYS A 19 12.32 15.80 -11.13
N ALA A 20 12.66 16.95 -10.55
CA ALA A 20 13.21 17.02 -9.20
C ALA A 20 12.17 16.59 -8.15
N TRP A 21 10.91 16.97 -8.34
CA TRP A 21 9.80 16.53 -7.50
C TRP A 21 9.59 15.02 -7.59
N ALA A 22 9.51 14.46 -8.80
CA ALA A 22 9.37 13.02 -9.01
C ALA A 22 10.53 12.23 -8.37
N LEU A 23 11.77 12.72 -8.52
CA LEU A 23 12.93 12.10 -7.88
C LEU A 23 12.82 12.15 -6.34
N LYS A 24 12.46 13.31 -5.78
CA LYS A 24 12.26 13.46 -4.33
C LYS A 24 11.22 12.48 -3.80
N MET A 25 10.07 12.38 -4.46
CA MET A 25 9.02 11.42 -4.10
C MET A 25 9.51 9.98 -4.16
N SER A 26 10.19 9.60 -5.26
CA SER A 26 10.72 8.24 -5.41
C SER A 26 11.76 7.90 -4.33
N THR A 27 12.63 8.83 -3.97
CA THR A 27 13.62 8.63 -2.91
C THR A 27 12.96 8.45 -1.55
N ILE A 28 11.93 9.25 -1.24
CA ILE A 28 11.22 9.16 0.04
C ILE A 28 10.36 7.91 0.11
N ALA A 29 9.75 7.49 -1.01
CA ALA A 29 9.02 6.23 -1.10
C ALA A 29 9.95 5.03 -0.85
N ALA A 30 11.11 5.00 -1.52
CA ALA A 30 12.12 3.96 -1.32
C ALA A 30 12.59 3.91 0.14
N TRP A 31 12.81 5.08 0.76
CA TRP A 31 13.14 5.16 2.18
C TRP A 31 12.01 4.59 3.06
N GLY A 32 10.75 4.96 2.82
CA GLY A 32 9.61 4.48 3.61
C GLY A 32 9.42 2.96 3.52
N ALA A 33 9.62 2.38 2.33
CA ALA A 33 9.64 0.93 2.14
C ALA A 33 10.80 0.28 2.93
N GLY A 34 12.00 0.87 2.86
CA GLY A 34 13.18 0.40 3.60
C GLY A 34 12.96 0.38 5.11
N GLN A 35 12.38 1.44 5.69
CA GLN A 35 12.08 1.47 7.13
C GLN A 35 11.12 0.36 7.57
N CYS A 36 10.16 0.00 6.72
CA CYS A 36 9.26 -1.11 7.02
C CYS A 36 10.01 -2.44 6.91
N GLN A 37 10.81 -2.63 5.85
CA GLN A 37 11.58 -3.86 5.62
C GLN A 37 12.65 -4.13 6.69
N ASP A 38 13.26 -3.08 7.24
CA ASP A 38 14.28 -3.19 8.29
C ASP A 38 13.68 -3.65 9.63
N ASN A 39 12.35 -3.56 9.80
CA ASN A 39 11.68 -4.09 10.97
C ASN A 39 11.54 -5.62 10.89
N GLN A 40 11.90 -6.31 11.97
CA GLN A 40 11.87 -7.78 12.05
C GLN A 40 10.48 -8.38 11.83
N SER A 41 9.42 -7.65 12.15
CA SER A 41 8.02 -8.03 11.94
C SER A 41 7.58 -7.94 10.47
N CYS A 42 8.38 -7.35 9.57
CA CYS A 42 8.07 -7.20 8.16
C CYS A 42 8.80 -8.25 7.29
N HIS A 43 8.04 -8.94 6.44
CA HIS A 43 8.55 -9.83 5.39
C HIS A 43 8.91 -9.05 4.12
N SER A 44 8.01 -8.18 3.66
CA SER A 44 8.20 -7.36 2.46
C SER A 44 7.43 -6.05 2.58
N ALA A 45 7.94 -4.98 1.96
CA ALA A 45 7.22 -3.72 1.87
C ALA A 45 7.46 -3.06 0.51
N ILE A 46 6.41 -2.41 0.00
CA ILE A 46 6.46 -1.61 -1.22
C ILE A 46 5.82 -0.28 -0.90
N CYS A 47 6.47 0.81 -1.30
CA CYS A 47 5.93 2.14 -1.13
C CYS A 47 6.03 2.92 -2.44
N THR A 48 4.96 3.59 -2.80
CA THR A 48 4.91 4.53 -3.93
C THR A 48 4.25 5.83 -3.50
N ILE A 49 4.71 6.93 -4.09
CA ILE A 49 4.17 8.26 -3.87
C ILE A 49 3.86 8.87 -5.23
N THR A 50 2.65 9.42 -5.39
CA THR A 50 2.20 10.02 -6.64
C THR A 50 1.48 11.34 -6.38
N GLY A 51 1.36 12.17 -7.42
CA GLY A 51 0.60 13.41 -7.37
C GLY A 51 1.43 14.68 -7.24
N GLU A 52 0.72 15.81 -7.20
CA GLU A 52 1.30 17.14 -6.97
C GLU A 52 1.30 17.46 -5.46
N PRO A 53 2.10 18.44 -4.98
CA PRO A 53 2.25 18.72 -3.55
C PRO A 53 0.95 18.97 -2.76
N LYS A 54 -0.15 19.32 -3.44
CA LYS A 54 -1.47 19.54 -2.81
C LYS A 54 -2.41 18.33 -2.86
N GLN A 55 -2.09 17.33 -3.67
CA GLN A 55 -2.89 16.14 -3.94
C GLN A 55 -1.99 14.90 -3.92
N LEU A 56 -1.21 14.80 -2.84
CA LEU A 56 -0.21 13.77 -2.66
C LEU A 56 -0.86 12.50 -2.15
N VAL A 57 -0.59 11.40 -2.85
CA VAL A 57 -1.09 10.07 -2.48
C VAL A 57 0.09 9.17 -2.18
N VAL A 58 0.06 8.53 -1.01
CA VAL A 58 0.99 7.46 -0.64
C VAL A 58 0.27 6.12 -0.70
N ASN A 59 0.89 5.14 -1.33
CA ASN A 59 0.49 3.74 -1.26
C ASN A 59 1.62 2.98 -0.56
N LEU A 60 1.35 2.44 0.61
CA LEU A 60 2.27 1.61 1.37
C LEU A 60 1.63 0.25 1.59
N SER A 61 2.27 -0.78 1.06
CA SER A 61 1.85 -2.17 1.23
C SER A 61 2.92 -2.92 1.99
N CYS A 62 2.59 -3.46 3.16
CA CYS A 62 3.51 -4.21 3.99
C CYS A 62 2.97 -5.62 4.27
N THR A 63 3.84 -6.62 4.22
CA THR A 63 3.51 -7.99 4.58
C THR A 63 4.21 -8.32 5.89
N ALA A 64 3.45 -8.58 6.95
CA ALA A 64 3.97 -9.02 8.23
C ALA A 64 4.46 -10.48 8.15
N ARG A 65 5.45 -10.86 8.95
CA ARG A 65 5.95 -12.26 8.99
C ARG A 65 4.99 -13.22 9.69
N SER A 66 4.13 -12.70 10.55
CA SER A 66 3.17 -13.47 11.34
C SER A 66 1.98 -12.60 11.71
N GLU A 67 0.89 -13.21 12.15
CA GLU A 67 -0.31 -12.48 12.60
C GLU A 67 -0.01 -11.60 13.82
N GLY A 68 0.79 -12.11 14.77
CA GLY A 68 1.21 -11.36 15.97
C GLY A 68 2.06 -10.12 15.65
N SER A 69 2.76 -10.14 14.52
CA SER A 69 3.59 -9.03 14.02
C SER A 69 2.79 -7.93 13.30
N LEU A 70 1.53 -8.19 12.94
CA LEU A 70 0.74 -7.27 12.11
C LEU A 70 0.47 -5.93 12.80
N ALA A 71 0.07 -5.97 14.08
CA ALA A 71 -0.25 -4.76 14.84
C ALA A 71 0.99 -3.85 15.02
N GLU A 72 2.16 -4.44 15.25
CA GLU A 72 3.42 -3.70 15.34
C GLU A 72 3.72 -2.99 14.02
N LEU A 73 3.54 -3.68 12.89
CA LEU A 73 3.82 -3.13 11.57
C LEU A 73 2.86 -2.00 11.19
N VAL A 74 1.58 -2.12 11.55
CA VAL A 74 0.57 -1.07 11.38
C VAL A 74 0.94 0.17 12.19
N ASN A 75 1.34 0.00 13.45
CA ASN A 75 1.74 1.10 14.32
C ASN A 75 3.03 1.77 13.83
N LEU A 76 4.04 0.98 13.43
CA LEU A 76 5.27 1.50 12.83
C LEU A 76 4.97 2.39 11.62
N ALA A 77 4.13 1.90 10.71
CA ALA A 77 3.77 2.64 9.51
C ALA A 77 3.03 3.94 9.85
N SER A 78 2.03 3.87 10.73
CA SER A 78 1.12 4.98 11.04
C SER A 78 1.77 6.06 11.90
N ASP A 79 2.57 5.66 12.90
CA ASP A 79 3.09 6.57 13.91
C ASP A 79 4.48 7.10 13.58
N GLN A 80 5.25 6.38 12.75
CA GLN A 80 6.64 6.74 12.47
C GLN A 80 6.89 6.97 10.98
N VAL A 81 6.62 5.98 10.13
CA VAL A 81 7.02 6.03 8.72
C VAL A 81 6.27 7.13 7.97
N ILE A 82 4.94 7.13 8.03
CA ILE A 82 4.12 8.11 7.32
C ILE A 82 4.41 9.55 7.80
N PRO A 83 4.39 9.86 9.10
CA PRO A 83 4.71 11.21 9.60
C PRO A 83 6.12 11.68 9.18
N GLU A 84 7.11 10.79 9.20
CA GLU A 84 8.47 11.12 8.80
C GLU A 84 8.60 11.36 7.29
N MET A 85 7.85 10.61 6.46
CA MET A 85 7.77 10.88 5.02
C MET A 85 7.17 12.26 4.75
N GLU A 86 6.07 12.62 5.42
CA GLU A 86 5.44 13.95 5.31
C GLU A 86 6.41 15.06 5.73
N ARG A 87 7.14 14.86 6.83
CA ARG A 87 8.17 15.80 7.30
C ARG A 87 9.29 16.00 6.28
N ARG A 88 9.78 14.93 5.64
CA ARG A 88 10.82 15.00 4.60
C ARG A 88 10.31 15.63 3.31
N LEU A 89 9.05 15.39 2.95
CA LEU A 89 8.40 16.02 1.82
C LEU A 89 8.15 17.52 2.09
N GLY A 90 7.88 17.88 3.34
CA GLY A 90 7.46 19.22 3.75
C GLY A 90 5.97 19.48 3.49
N VAL A 91 5.20 18.44 3.20
CA VAL A 91 3.78 18.47 2.83
C VAL A 91 3.11 17.18 3.34
N GLN A 92 1.84 17.27 3.70
CA GLN A 92 1.04 16.12 4.14
C GLN A 92 0.45 15.36 2.95
N PHE A 93 0.23 14.06 3.12
CA PHE A 93 -0.51 13.26 2.15
C PHE A 93 -2.00 13.56 2.26
N GLU A 94 -2.64 13.80 1.12
CA GLU A 94 -4.09 13.91 1.03
C GLU A 94 -4.75 12.53 1.20
N VAL A 95 -4.15 11.51 0.60
CA VAL A 95 -4.63 10.12 0.67
C VAL A 95 -3.51 9.19 1.11
N ARG A 96 -3.83 8.33 2.08
CA ARG A 96 -2.93 7.31 2.65
C ARG A 96 -3.54 5.94 2.42
N ASN A 97 -3.13 5.27 1.35
CA ASN A 97 -3.55 3.91 1.05
C ASN A 97 -2.58 2.94 1.72
N LEU A 98 -2.93 2.51 2.94
CA LEU A 98 -2.14 1.57 3.71
C LEU A 98 -2.75 0.17 3.60
N GLN A 99 -1.95 -0.78 3.14
CA GLN A 99 -2.35 -2.18 2.99
C GLN A 99 -1.42 -3.06 3.82
N PHE A 100 -2.00 -3.95 4.61
CA PHE A 100 -1.24 -4.88 5.41
C PHE A 100 -1.74 -6.29 5.16
N ALA A 101 -0.80 -7.19 4.93
CA ALA A 101 -1.04 -8.63 4.80
C ALA A 101 -0.18 -9.37 5.83
N VAL A 102 -0.50 -10.64 6.06
CA VAL A 102 0.37 -11.56 6.78
C VAL A 102 0.95 -12.51 5.73
N ALA A 103 2.25 -12.76 5.78
CA ALA A 103 2.87 -13.80 4.98
C ALA A 103 2.16 -15.09 5.35
N GLY A 104 1.39 -15.64 4.40
CA GLY A 104 0.76 -16.94 4.60
C GLY A 104 1.84 -17.93 5.02
N HIS A 105 1.50 -18.83 5.94
CA HIS A 105 2.26 -20.06 6.07
C HIS A 105 2.16 -20.70 4.68
N GLU A 106 3.20 -20.55 3.87
CA GLU A 106 3.46 -21.48 2.78
C GLU A 106 3.80 -22.79 3.49
N ASP A 107 2.75 -23.47 3.98
CA ASP A 107 2.81 -24.89 4.24
C ASP A 107 3.29 -25.46 2.92
N LEU A 108 4.58 -25.81 2.91
CA LEU A 108 5.23 -26.57 1.86
C LEU A 108 4.24 -27.65 1.49
N LEU A 109 3.58 -27.48 0.34
CA LEU A 109 2.74 -28.44 -0.35
C LEU A 109 2.61 -29.71 0.49
N SER A 110 1.61 -29.78 1.37
CA SER A 110 1.09 -31.07 1.78
C SER A 110 0.91 -31.81 0.46
N GLU A 111 1.72 -32.86 0.28
CA GLU A 111 1.76 -33.66 -0.93
C GLU A 111 0.32 -33.83 -1.41
N PRO A 112 0.01 -33.64 -2.70
CA PRO A 112 -1.36 -33.87 -3.14
C PRO A 112 -1.66 -35.32 -2.77
N GLU A 113 -2.45 -35.51 -1.71
CA GLU A 113 -3.04 -36.81 -1.42
C GLU A 113 -3.66 -37.21 -2.74
N HIS A 114 -3.13 -38.29 -3.29
CA HIS A 114 -3.58 -38.87 -4.53
C HIS A 114 -5.02 -39.32 -4.25
N VAL A 115 -5.97 -38.42 -4.44
CA VAL A 115 -7.39 -38.71 -4.33
C VAL A 115 -7.68 -39.67 -5.46
N GLU A 116 -7.75 -40.94 -5.06
CA GLU A 116 -8.14 -42.07 -5.86
C GLU A 116 -9.45 -41.69 -6.60
N GLU A 117 -9.31 -41.65 -7.92
CA GLU A 117 -10.33 -41.68 -8.98
C GLU A 117 -11.79 -41.70 -8.52
N ALA A 118 -12.37 -40.51 -8.31
CA ALA A 118 -13.82 -40.32 -8.37
C ALA A 118 -14.14 -39.63 -9.69
N ALA A 119 -14.76 -40.37 -10.61
CA ALA A 119 -15.19 -39.89 -11.93
C ALA A 119 -16.06 -38.63 -11.83
N ILE A 120 -15.44 -37.46 -11.98
CA ILE A 120 -16.15 -36.17 -11.99
C ILE A 120 -16.71 -35.97 -13.39
N SER A 121 -18.00 -36.21 -13.55
CA SER A 121 -18.76 -35.93 -14.76
C SER A 121 -18.52 -34.48 -15.21
N THR A 122 -18.16 -34.31 -16.49
CA THR A 122 -17.87 -33.06 -17.20
C THR A 122 -19.08 -32.11 -17.34
N ALA A 123 -20.18 -32.36 -16.62
CA ALA A 123 -21.47 -31.69 -16.80
C ALA A 123 -21.49 -30.21 -16.37
N TRP A 124 -20.50 -29.75 -15.59
CA TRP A 124 -20.43 -28.34 -15.18
C TRP A 124 -19.89 -27.41 -16.28
N LEU A 125 -19.19 -27.93 -17.28
CA LEU A 125 -18.67 -27.10 -18.37
C LEU A 125 -19.75 -26.59 -19.34
N ASP A 126 -20.96 -27.16 -19.29
CA ASP A 126 -21.99 -26.90 -20.30
C ASP A 126 -23.01 -25.81 -19.90
N HIS A 127 -23.17 -25.50 -18.60
CA HIS A 127 -24.19 -24.54 -18.14
C HIS A 127 -23.75 -23.68 -16.95
N PRO A 128 -23.00 -22.58 -17.16
CA PRO A 128 -22.78 -21.61 -16.10
C PRO A 128 -24.05 -20.75 -15.95
N LEU A 129 -24.57 -20.64 -14.72
CA LEU A 129 -25.72 -19.79 -14.28
C LEU A 129 -27.10 -20.47 -14.13
N GLN A 130 -27.18 -21.61 -13.43
CA GLN A 130 -28.45 -21.99 -12.79
C GLN A 130 -28.44 -21.61 -11.30
N ILE A 131 -29.14 -20.53 -10.98
CA ILE A 131 -29.47 -20.09 -9.62
C ILE A 131 -30.53 -21.06 -9.07
N PRO A 132 -30.38 -21.63 -7.86
CA PRO A 132 -31.41 -22.50 -7.30
C PRO A 132 -32.71 -21.72 -7.09
N HIS A 133 -33.76 -22.15 -7.78
CA HIS A 133 -35.12 -21.63 -7.62
C HIS A 133 -35.61 -22.02 -6.22
N VAL A 134 -35.80 -21.02 -5.34
CA VAL A 134 -36.42 -21.23 -4.03
C VAL A 134 -37.86 -21.70 -4.26
N ALA A 135 -38.11 -22.98 -3.99
CA ALA A 135 -39.45 -23.54 -4.02
C ALA A 135 -40.26 -22.96 -2.85
N LYS A 136 -41.18 -22.04 -3.17
CA LYS A 136 -42.27 -21.62 -2.31
C LYS A 136 -43.27 -22.79 -2.26
N LEU A 137 -43.26 -23.58 -1.17
CA LEU A 137 -44.35 -24.52 -0.92
C LEU A 137 -45.43 -23.80 -0.10
N GLU A 138 -46.44 -23.32 -0.81
CA GLU A 138 -47.69 -22.80 -0.28
C GLU A 138 -48.62 -23.97 0.10
N MET A 139 -49.41 -23.76 1.15
CA MET A 139 -50.30 -24.72 1.80
C MET A 139 -51.50 -25.11 0.92
N ALA A 140 -51.89 -26.39 0.98
CA ALA A 140 -53.28 -26.85 0.89
C ALA A 140 -53.41 -28.22 1.57
#